data_AF-A0A809RQE9-F1
#
_entry.id   AF-A0A809RQE9-F1
#
_cell.length_a   1.000
_cell.length_b   1.000
_cell.length_c   1.000
_cell.angle_alpha   90.00
_cell.angle_beta   90.00
_cell.angle_gamma   90.00
#
_symmetry.space_group_name_H-M   'P 1'
#
loop_
_entity.id
_entity.type
_entity.pdbx_description
1 polymer ?
#
loop_
_entity_poly.entity_id
_entity_poly.type
_entity_poly.pdbx_seq_one_letter_code
_entity_poly.pdbx_strand_id
1 'polypeptide(L)'
;MTDIDHATGLARPPQGLVTLTHVIYGLHAFSALTGLLGAAFVVTAFLTGWPSLIAVVLNYVKRGETRGTYLESHFRWQIRTFWFALLWVVLAVLAGLTFIGLPLAWVIALLSGLWVLYRIARGWLRLVSEKGMPQ
;
A
#
# COMPACT_ATOMS: atom_id res chain seq x y z
N MET A 1 22.54 19.74 -13.60
CA MET A 1 21.58 20.72 -13.07
C MET A 1 20.33 19.96 -12.70
N THR A 2 20.10 19.69 -11.42
CA THR A 2 18.86 19.05 -10.95
C THR A 2 17.70 20.00 -11.25
N ASP A 3 16.73 19.52 -12.00
CA ASP A 3 15.51 20.28 -12.28
C ASP A 3 14.69 20.34 -10.98
N ILE A 4 14.73 21.51 -10.32
CA ILE A 4 14.01 21.78 -9.08
C ILE A 4 12.67 22.38 -9.45
N ASP A 5 11.59 21.80 -8.94
CA ASP A 5 10.27 22.39 -9.09
C ASP A 5 10.22 23.71 -8.29
N HIS A 6 10.12 24.83 -9.00
CA HIS A 6 10.11 26.16 -8.42
C HIS A 6 8.92 26.43 -7.50
N ALA A 7 7.83 25.64 -7.58
CA ALA A 7 6.68 25.77 -6.69
C ALA A 7 6.85 25.05 -5.34
N THR A 8 7.60 23.94 -5.31
CA THR A 8 7.71 23.08 -4.12
C THR A 8 9.13 22.98 -3.55
N GLY A 9 10.15 23.41 -4.30
CA GLY A 9 11.55 23.27 -3.92
C GLY A 9 12.06 21.83 -3.95
N LEU A 10 11.26 20.87 -4.43
CA LEU A 10 11.61 19.46 -4.51
C LEU A 10 12.31 19.14 -5.83
N ALA A 11 13.25 18.21 -5.79
CA ALA A 11 13.87 17.68 -7.00
C ALA A 11 12.87 16.82 -7.78
N ARG A 12 12.90 16.90 -9.11
CA ARG A 12 12.14 15.97 -9.94
C ARG A 12 12.70 14.54 -9.80
N PRO A 13 11.86 13.54 -9.47
CA PRO A 13 12.31 12.17 -9.39
C PRO A 13 12.62 11.59 -10.78
N PRO A 14 13.59 10.67 -10.89
CA PRO A 14 13.77 9.85 -12.09
C PRO A 14 12.47 9.15 -12.50
N GLN A 15 12.19 9.11 -13.81
CA GLN A 15 10.97 8.49 -14.35
C GLN A 15 10.83 7.02 -13.91
N GLY A 16 11.94 6.27 -13.85
CA GLY A 16 11.93 4.89 -13.37
C GLY A 16 11.43 4.73 -11.93
N LEU A 17 11.70 5.69 -11.04
CA LEU A 17 11.17 5.68 -9.67
C LEU A 17 9.68 6.01 -9.63
N VAL A 18 9.20 6.89 -10.52
CA VAL A 18 7.77 7.15 -10.68
C VAL A 18 7.06 5.88 -11.15
N THR A 19 7.58 5.21 -12.18
CA THR A 19 7.04 3.93 -12.67
C THR A 19 7.05 2.87 -11.57
N LEU A 20 8.15 2.74 -10.83
CA LEU A 20 8.22 1.81 -9.70
C LEU A 20 7.15 2.11 -8.64
N THR A 21 6.89 3.38 -8.35
CA THR A 21 5.86 3.77 -7.37
C THR A 21 4.46 3.36 -7.84
N HIS A 22 4.18 3.44 -9.15
CA HIS A 22 2.93 2.92 -9.73
C HIS A 22 2.84 1.39 -9.59
N VAL A 23 3.93 0.68 -9.89
CA VAL A 23 4.00 -0.78 -9.73
C VAL A 23 3.75 -1.18 -8.28
N ILE A 24 4.35 -0.48 -7.31
CA ILE A 24 4.15 -0.72 -5.88
C ILE A 24 2.69 -0.52 -5.48
N TYR A 25 2.02 0.53 -5.97
CA TYR A 25 0.58 0.69 -5.76
C TYR A 25 -0.25 -0.43 -6.39
N GLY A 26 0.10 -0.84 -7.62
CA GLY A 26 -0.56 -1.95 -8.30
C GLY A 26 -0.43 -3.27 -7.54
N LEU A 27 0.75 -3.57 -7.01
CA LEU A 27 1.00 -4.76 -6.19
C LEU A 27 0.16 -4.75 -4.90
N HIS A 28 0.12 -3.62 -4.19
CA HIS A 28 -0.74 -3.49 -3.01
C HIS A 28 -2.23 -3.59 -3.37
N ALA A 29 -2.66 -2.98 -4.49
CA ALA A 29 -4.05 -3.02 -4.95
C ALA A 29 -4.46 -4.45 -5.30
N PHE A 30 -3.62 -5.19 -6.01
CA PHE A 30 -3.85 -6.58 -6.36
C PHE A 30 -4.02 -7.44 -5.10
N SER A 31 -3.13 -7.31 -4.12
CA SER A 31 -3.25 -7.99 -2.83
C SER A 31 -4.53 -7.61 -2.08
N ALA A 32 -4.88 -6.33 -2.02
CA ALA A 32 -6.07 -5.86 -1.31
C ALA A 32 -7.36 -6.34 -1.96
N LEU A 33 -7.46 -6.28 -3.30
CA LEU A 33 -8.63 -6.73 -4.04
C LEU A 33 -8.80 -8.25 -3.95
N THR A 34 -7.72 -9.01 -4.16
CA THR A 34 -7.78 -10.48 -4.04
C THR A 34 -8.08 -10.92 -2.62
N GLY A 35 -7.54 -10.24 -1.60
CA GLY A 35 -7.84 -10.51 -0.19
C GLY A 35 -9.29 -10.20 0.18
N LEU A 36 -9.84 -9.10 -0.32
CA LEU A 36 -11.23 -8.71 -0.03
C LEU A 36 -12.26 -9.61 -0.73
N LEU A 37 -11.96 -10.05 -1.96
CA LEU A 37 -12.84 -10.91 -2.75
C LEU A 37 -12.66 -12.41 -2.44
N GLY A 38 -11.50 -12.80 -1.89
CA GLY A 38 -11.08 -14.18 -1.68
C GLY A 38 -11.52 -14.77 -0.34
N ALA A 39 -12.81 -14.98 -0.13
CA ALA A 39 -13.35 -15.70 1.03
C ALA A 39 -13.39 -17.24 0.87
N ALA A 40 -13.22 -17.80 -0.33
CA ALA A 40 -13.20 -19.25 -0.54
C ALA A 40 -12.54 -19.61 -1.88
N PHE A 41 -11.31 -20.14 -1.84
CA PHE A 41 -10.77 -21.23 -2.69
C PHE A 41 -9.24 -21.29 -2.48
N VAL A 42 -8.71 -22.48 -2.20
CA VAL A 42 -7.32 -22.76 -1.79
C VAL A 42 -6.22 -22.23 -2.75
N VAL A 43 -6.58 -21.75 -3.95
CA VAL A 43 -5.68 -21.09 -4.92
C VAL A 43 -5.44 -19.60 -4.60
N THR A 44 -6.36 -18.89 -3.94
CA THR A 44 -6.19 -17.46 -3.59
C THR A 44 -5.25 -17.23 -2.41
N ALA A 45 -5.12 -18.18 -1.49
CA ALA A 45 -4.15 -18.09 -0.39
C ALA A 45 -2.70 -17.98 -0.88
N PHE A 46 -2.40 -18.51 -2.09
CA PHE A 46 -1.09 -18.39 -2.74
C PHE A 46 -0.88 -17.01 -3.41
N LEU A 47 -1.91 -16.16 -3.55
CA LEU A 47 -1.86 -14.90 -4.30
C LEU A 47 -2.07 -13.63 -3.45
N THR A 48 -2.62 -13.75 -2.24
CA THR A 48 -3.14 -12.57 -1.53
C THR A 48 -2.09 -11.75 -0.80
N GLY A 49 -1.08 -12.37 -0.17
CA GLY A 49 -0.12 -11.66 0.68
C GLY A 49 1.21 -11.28 0.01
N TRP A 50 1.75 -12.15 -0.84
CA TRP A 50 3.12 -11.99 -1.36
C TRP A 50 3.33 -10.79 -2.30
N PRO A 51 2.36 -10.32 -3.12
CA PRO A 51 2.57 -9.13 -3.94
C PRO A 51 2.76 -7.87 -3.08
N SER A 52 1.95 -7.70 -2.04
CA SER A 52 2.10 -6.63 -1.04
C SER A 52 3.42 -6.72 -0.26
N LEU A 53 3.90 -7.94 0.01
CA LEU A 53 5.21 -8.16 0.63
C LEU A 53 6.36 -7.72 -0.30
N ILE A 54 6.31 -8.08 -1.58
CA ILE A 54 7.27 -7.59 -2.57
C ILE A 54 7.24 -6.06 -2.63
N ALA A 55 6.04 -5.47 -2.66
CA ALA A 55 5.86 -4.03 -2.70
C ALA A 55 6.50 -3.31 -1.50
N VAL A 56 6.33 -3.84 -0.27
CA VAL A 56 6.96 -3.21 0.91
C VAL A 56 8.49 -3.41 0.92
N VAL A 57 8.99 -4.54 0.43
CA VAL A 57 10.44 -4.75 0.26
C VAL A 57 11.02 -3.76 -0.74
N LEU A 58 10.39 -3.60 -1.91
CA LEU A 58 10.77 -2.60 -2.91
C LEU A 58 10.76 -1.19 -2.33
N ASN A 59 9.73 -0.85 -1.53
CA ASN A 59 9.68 0.41 -0.80
C ASN A 59 10.93 0.59 0.07
N TYR A 60 11.28 -0.36 0.93
CA TYR A 60 12.43 -0.22 1.81
C TYR A 60 13.76 -0.12 1.04
N VAL A 61 13.95 -0.96 0.03
CA VAL A 61 15.19 -0.98 -0.78
C VAL A 61 15.37 0.35 -1.53
N LYS A 62 14.30 0.90 -2.11
CA LYS A 62 14.37 2.10 -2.97
C LYS A 62 14.06 3.41 -2.26
N ARG A 63 13.67 3.38 -0.97
CA ARG A 63 13.36 4.58 -0.17
C ARG A 63 14.50 5.59 -0.10
N GLY A 64 15.76 5.15 -0.13
CA GLY A 64 16.91 6.05 -0.11
C GLY A 64 16.96 6.97 -1.34
N GLU A 65 16.53 6.44 -2.49
CA GLU A 65 16.59 7.12 -3.80
C GLU A 65 15.46 8.15 -3.99
N THR A 66 14.44 8.18 -3.12
CA THR A 66 13.31 9.10 -3.22
C THR A 66 13.45 10.37 -2.38
N ARG A 67 14.52 10.48 -1.58
CA ARG A 67 14.77 11.64 -0.69
C ARG A 67 14.82 12.94 -1.46
N GLY A 68 14.19 13.98 -0.91
CA GLY A 68 14.15 15.31 -1.54
C GLY A 68 13.23 15.40 -2.76
N THR A 69 12.44 14.36 -3.03
CA THR A 69 11.40 14.34 -4.06
C THR A 69 10.02 14.13 -3.41
N TYR A 70 8.95 14.39 -4.16
CA TYR A 70 7.60 14.12 -3.65
C TYR A 70 7.33 12.62 -3.40
N LEU A 71 8.10 11.71 -4.04
CA LEU A 71 7.99 10.27 -3.86
C LEU A 71 8.36 9.80 -2.45
N GLU A 72 9.17 10.57 -1.70
CA GLU A 72 9.53 10.20 -0.33
C GLU A 72 8.28 10.01 0.55
N SER A 73 7.31 10.91 0.38
CA SER A 73 6.04 10.88 1.09
C SER A 73 5.15 9.70 0.65
N HIS A 74 5.21 9.29 -0.62
CA HIS A 74 4.52 8.12 -1.15
C HIS A 74 5.07 6.82 -0.56
N PHE A 75 6.39 6.67 -0.54
CA PHE A 75 7.05 5.49 0.04
C PHE A 75 6.70 5.36 1.53
N ARG A 76 6.78 6.46 2.29
CA ARG A 76 6.36 6.50 3.69
C ARG A 76 4.88 6.14 3.86
N TRP A 77 4.01 6.63 2.98
CA TRP A 77 2.58 6.29 2.97
C TRP A 77 2.35 4.80 2.69
N GLN A 78 2.96 4.24 1.66
CA GLN A 78 2.82 2.83 1.28
C GLN A 78 3.32 1.89 2.38
N ILE A 79 4.50 2.17 2.96
CA ILE A 79 5.04 1.40 4.10
C ILE A 79 4.07 1.43 5.29
N ARG A 80 3.55 2.60 5.67
CA ARG A 80 2.56 2.72 6.76
C ARG A 80 1.30 1.92 6.45
N THR A 81 0.77 2.02 5.22
CA THR A 81 -0.41 1.23 4.80
C THR A 81 -0.17 -0.26 5.00
N PHE A 82 1.00 -0.77 4.58
CA PHE A 82 1.36 -2.17 4.73
C PHE A 82 1.31 -2.62 6.19
N TRP A 83 1.98 -1.90 7.10
CA TRP A 83 2.05 -2.32 8.51
C TRP A 83 0.71 -2.23 9.23
N PHE A 84 -0.09 -1.22 8.95
CA PHE A 84 -1.45 -1.14 9.49
C PHE A 84 -2.35 -2.25 8.90
N ALA A 85 -2.23 -2.55 7.61
CA ALA A 85 -2.97 -3.65 7.00
C ALA A 85 -2.58 -5.00 7.63
N LEU A 86 -1.28 -5.23 7.83
CA LEU A 86 -0.78 -6.44 8.51
C LEU A 86 -1.33 -6.54 9.94
N LEU A 87 -1.33 -5.43 10.69
CA LEU A 87 -1.93 -5.39 12.03
C LEU A 87 -3.41 -5.78 11.99
N TRP A 88 -4.21 -5.21 11.09
CA TRP A 88 -5.63 -5.55 10.97
C TRP A 88 -5.88 -7.00 10.57
N VAL A 89 -5.05 -7.55 9.69
CA VAL A 89 -5.10 -8.98 9.33
C VAL A 89 -4.83 -9.85 10.56
N VAL A 90 -3.80 -9.54 11.36
CA VAL A 90 -3.52 -10.27 12.60
C VAL A 90 -4.70 -10.18 13.57
N LEU A 91 -5.29 -9.00 13.76
CA LEU A 91 -6.45 -8.82 14.62
C LEU A 91 -7.68 -9.60 14.13
N ALA A 92 -7.95 -9.60 12.83
CA ALA A 92 -9.03 -10.39 12.25
C ALA A 92 -8.80 -11.89 12.45
N VAL A 93 -7.58 -12.39 12.21
CA VAL A 93 -7.23 -13.80 12.43
C VAL A 93 -7.43 -14.18 13.90
N LEU A 94 -6.92 -13.38 14.84
CA LEU A 94 -7.08 -13.64 16.28
C LEU A 94 -8.55 -13.66 16.72
N ALA A 95 -9.37 -12.73 16.22
CA ALA A 95 -10.81 -12.72 16.48
C ALA A 95 -11.47 -13.99 15.90
N GLY A 96 -11.05 -14.41 14.70
CA GLY A 96 -11.60 -15.56 13.98
C GLY A 96 -11.21 -16.93 14.56
N LEU A 97 -10.29 -16.99 15.54
CA LEU A 97 -9.93 -18.24 16.23
C LEU A 97 -11.06 -18.80 17.10
N THR A 98 -12.10 -18.01 17.37
CA THR A 98 -13.26 -18.42 18.17
C THR A 98 -14.54 -18.36 17.35
N PHE A 99 -15.48 -19.28 17.61
CA PHE A 99 -16.79 -19.25 16.95
C PHE A 99 -17.54 -17.94 17.19
N ILE A 100 -17.43 -17.37 18.39
CA ILE A 100 -18.08 -16.10 18.77
C ILE A 100 -17.39 -14.90 18.11
N GLY A 101 -16.07 -14.94 17.94
CA GLY A 101 -15.29 -13.86 17.33
C GLY A 101 -15.25 -13.91 15.79
N LEU A 102 -15.72 -14.98 15.16
CA LEU A 102 -15.75 -15.12 13.70
C LEU A 102 -16.56 -14.01 12.99
N PRO A 103 -17.78 -13.63 13.44
CA PRO A 103 -18.48 -12.47 12.86
C PRO A 103 -17.69 -11.17 12.99
N LEU A 104 -17.01 -10.96 14.12
CA LEU A 104 -16.15 -9.79 14.34
C LEU A 104 -14.94 -9.80 13.40
N ALA A 105 -14.34 -10.96 13.15
CA ALA A 105 -13.23 -11.12 12.20
C ALA A 105 -13.63 -10.66 10.79
N TRP A 106 -14.82 -11.04 10.32
CA TRP A 106 -15.36 -10.59 9.03
C TRP A 106 -15.53 -9.08 8.97
N VAL A 107 -16.09 -8.47 10.02
CA VAL A 107 -16.24 -7.01 10.10
C VAL A 107 -14.88 -6.31 10.06
N ILE A 108 -13.90 -6.77 10.84
CA ILE A 108 -12.54 -6.23 10.83
C ILE A 108 -11.92 -6.36 9.44
N ALA A 109 -12.03 -7.53 8.81
CA ALA A 109 -11.48 -7.79 7.48
C ALA A 109 -12.09 -6.89 6.39
N LEU A 110 -13.42 -6.73 6.36
CA LEU A 110 -14.11 -5.89 5.39
C LEU A 110 -13.77 -4.40 5.57
N LEU A 111 -13.84 -3.89 6.80
CA LEU A 111 -13.54 -2.48 7.08
C LEU A 111 -12.08 -2.14 6.80
N SER A 112 -11.15 -3.01 7.21
CA SER A 112 -9.73 -2.83 6.94
C SER A 112 -9.42 -2.94 5.45
N GLY A 113 -10.03 -3.89 4.73
CA GLY A 113 -9.89 -4.02 3.27
C GLY A 113 -10.35 -2.77 2.53
N LEU A 114 -11.55 -2.24 2.87
CA LEU A 114 -12.05 -1.00 2.28
C LEU A 114 -11.14 0.20 2.60
N TRP A 115 -10.65 0.28 3.85
CA TRP A 115 -9.71 1.31 4.28
C TRP A 115 -8.37 1.26 3.50
N VAL A 116 -7.82 0.06 3.28
CA VAL A 116 -6.61 -0.15 2.46
C VAL A 116 -6.86 0.31 1.02
N LEU A 117 -7.97 -0.10 0.41
CA LEU A 117 -8.33 0.29 -0.96
C LEU A 117 -8.46 1.82 -1.10
N TYR A 118 -9.13 2.47 -0.15
CA TYR A 118 -9.19 3.93 -0.09
C TYR A 118 -7.80 4.56 -0.04
N ARG A 119 -6.91 4.05 0.83
CA ARG A 119 -5.55 4.59 0.98
C ARG A 119 -4.71 4.41 -0.27
N ILE A 120 -4.86 3.29 -0.97
CA ILE A 120 -4.19 3.02 -2.24
C ILE A 120 -4.73 3.97 -3.31
N ALA A 121 -6.05 4.05 -3.49
CA ALA A 121 -6.67 4.93 -4.48
C ALA A 121 -6.29 6.40 -4.26
N ARG A 122 -6.39 6.91 -3.03
CA ARG A 122 -5.96 8.27 -2.67
C ARG A 122 -4.49 8.51 -2.99
N GLY A 123 -3.65 7.55 -2.64
CA GLY A 123 -2.21 7.63 -2.87
C GLY A 123 -1.85 7.61 -4.36
N TRP A 124 -2.55 6.80 -5.13
CA TRP A 124 -2.32 6.64 -6.57
C TRP A 124 -2.81 7.86 -7.35
N LEU A 125 -3.98 8.42 -7.02
CA LEU A 125 -4.49 9.65 -7.63
C LEU A 125 -3.54 10.85 -7.43
N ARG A 126 -2.90 10.94 -6.25
CA ARG A 126 -1.91 11.99 -5.98
C ARG A 126 -0.61 11.77 -6.75
N LEU A 127 -0.19 10.52 -6.92
CA LEU A 127 0.96 10.18 -7.75
C LEU A 127 0.73 10.57 -9.23
N VAL A 128 -0.46 10.28 -9.77
CA VAL A 128 -0.86 10.69 -11.13
C VAL A 128 -0.86 12.22 -11.28
N SER A 129 -1.16 12.93 -10.19
CA SER A 129 -1.11 14.40 -10.15
C SER A 129 0.29 14.95 -9.84
N GLU A 130 1.31 14.11 -9.74
CA GLU A 130 2.69 14.47 -9.34
C GLU A 130 2.76 15.23 -7.99
N LYS A 131 1.82 14.93 -7.08
CA LYS A 131 1.72 15.59 -5.77
C LYS A 131 2.12 14.64 -4.66
N GLY A 132 2.94 15.12 -3.73
CA GLY A 132 3.27 14.39 -2.52
C GLY A 132 2.04 14.08 -1.64
N MET A 133 2.19 13.10 -0.76
CA MET A 133 1.22 12.77 0.27
C MET A 133 1.17 13.85 1.36
N PRO A 134 0.00 14.12 1.97
CA PRO A 134 -0.09 14.96 3.14
C PRO A 134 0.80 14.40 4.26
N GLN A 135 1.56 15.28 4.92
CA GLN A 135 2.47 14.93 6.03
C GLN A 135 1.67 14.60 7.30
#